data_AF-A0A2T0B261-F1
#
_entry.id   AF-A0A2T0B261-F1
#
_cell.length_a   1.000
_cell.length_b   1.000
_cell.length_c   1.000
_cell.angle_alpha   90.00
_cell.angle_beta   90.00
_cell.angle_gamma   90.00
#
_symmetry.space_group_name_H-M   'P 1'
#
loop_
_entity.id
_entity.type
_entity.pdbx_description
1 polymer ?
#
loop_
_entity_poly.entity_id
_entity_poly.type
_entity_poly.pdbx_seq_one_letter_code
_entity_poly.pdbx_strand_id
1 'polypeptide(L)'
;MKIDNFVLPKNTLGNRFKCGIKFIPERTLNKYLDYILFVVKSGHKGEEVYNLCFKRGNAFNNLVFSQKSLEEYICFLQNVYNSTCSDNLNIEEEFLVKEGQKIVISSLNENYLKLCSVKEGIGASFRVFFVLSKEELGEYLLALNAFCREKKIIKELEKPNKPFLRQKEKESLYLNTIYILLNEALDRKDKKMFEVLSGEIKKLTK
;
A
#
# COMPACT_ATOMS: atom_id res chain seq x y z
N MET A 1 13.89 -11.68 -7.09
CA MET A 1 13.78 -10.33 -7.71
C MET A 1 14.44 -9.25 -6.84
N LYS A 2 14.97 -8.15 -7.41
CA LYS A 2 15.41 -6.98 -6.60
C LYS A 2 14.27 -5.95 -6.46
N ILE A 3 13.98 -5.54 -5.22
CA ILE A 3 12.94 -4.57 -4.88
C ILE A 3 13.57 -3.38 -4.13
N ASP A 4 13.48 -2.19 -4.72
CA ASP A 4 13.97 -0.94 -4.13
C ASP A 4 12.79 -0.02 -3.78
N ASN A 5 12.54 0.20 -2.48
CA ASN A 5 11.56 1.15 -1.98
C ASN A 5 12.18 2.55 -1.87
N PHE A 6 11.44 3.59 -2.24
CA PHE A 6 11.92 4.97 -2.10
C PHE A 6 10.80 5.95 -1.74
N VAL A 7 11.17 6.97 -0.97
CA VAL A 7 10.32 8.10 -0.61
C VAL A 7 10.98 9.37 -1.10
N LEU A 8 10.23 10.23 -1.77
CA LEU A 8 10.75 11.50 -2.26
C LEU A 8 10.41 12.62 -1.26
N PRO A 9 11.38 13.50 -0.94
CA PRO A 9 11.14 14.60 -0.02
C PRO A 9 10.06 15.55 -0.57
N LYS A 10 9.13 15.96 0.30
CA LYS A 10 8.03 16.88 -0.04
C LYS A 10 8.51 18.27 -0.52
N ASN A 11 9.78 18.60 -0.27
CA ASN A 11 10.32 19.96 -0.45
C ASN A 11 10.92 20.24 -1.84
N THR A 12 10.86 19.29 -2.77
CA THR A 12 11.18 19.60 -4.18
C THR A 12 10.01 20.31 -4.84
N LEU A 13 10.15 21.61 -5.12
CA LEU A 13 9.16 22.41 -5.87
C LEU A 13 8.70 21.66 -7.13
N GLY A 14 7.39 21.47 -7.27
CA GLY A 14 6.78 20.80 -8.43
C GLY A 14 6.74 19.27 -8.38
N ASN A 15 7.28 18.63 -7.35
CA ASN A 15 7.32 17.18 -7.27
C ASN A 15 5.96 16.60 -6.85
N ARG A 16 5.22 16.04 -7.82
CA ARG A 16 3.95 15.34 -7.55
C ARG A 16 4.15 13.95 -6.96
N PHE A 17 5.37 13.41 -6.96
CA PHE A 17 5.63 12.05 -6.51
C PHE A 17 5.78 11.98 -4.98
N LYS A 18 5.16 10.98 -4.36
CA LYS A 18 5.21 10.76 -2.90
C LYS A 18 6.19 9.64 -2.55
N CYS A 19 5.93 8.44 -3.06
CA CYS A 19 6.71 7.23 -2.81
C CYS A 19 6.54 6.24 -3.96
N GLY A 20 7.43 5.26 -4.04
CA GLY A 20 7.34 4.21 -5.04
C GLY A 20 8.19 2.99 -4.73
N ILE A 21 7.99 1.95 -5.53
CA ILE A 21 8.66 0.67 -5.48
C ILE A 21 9.18 0.37 -6.87
N LYS A 22 10.49 0.11 -6.97
CA LYS A 22 11.14 -0.31 -8.21
C LYS A 22 11.42 -1.80 -8.14
N PHE A 23 10.92 -2.54 -9.10
CA PHE A 23 11.09 -3.98 -9.28
C PHE A 23 12.03 -4.22 -10.45
N ILE A 24 13.10 -4.96 -10.21
CA ILE A 24 14.08 -5.36 -11.23
C ILE A 24 14.08 -6.89 -11.27
N PRO A 25 13.43 -7.50 -12.29
CA PRO A 25 13.45 -8.95 -12.46
C PRO A 25 14.88 -9.49 -12.63
N GLU A 26 15.10 -10.72 -12.21
CA GLU A 26 16.42 -11.34 -12.26
C GLU A 26 16.88 -11.59 -13.70
N ARG A 27 15.94 -11.97 -14.57
CA ARG A 27 16.19 -12.29 -15.98
C ARG A 27 16.39 -11.07 -16.88
N THR A 28 16.47 -9.87 -16.31
CA THR A 28 16.68 -8.65 -17.09
C THR A 28 18.17 -8.40 -17.35
N LEU A 29 18.52 -8.15 -18.62
CA LEU A 29 19.91 -7.98 -19.05
C LEU A 29 20.49 -6.65 -18.55
N ASN A 30 19.73 -5.57 -18.61
CA ASN A 30 20.17 -4.25 -18.15
C ASN A 30 19.40 -3.82 -16.90
N LYS A 31 19.94 -4.14 -15.71
CA LYS A 31 19.32 -3.81 -14.42
C LYS A 31 19.15 -2.30 -14.14
N TYR A 32 19.82 -1.44 -14.92
CA TYR A 32 19.68 0.01 -14.80
C TYR A 32 18.51 0.56 -15.61
N LEU A 33 18.32 0.06 -16.83
CA LEU A 33 17.30 0.54 -17.77
C LEU A 33 16.02 -0.29 -17.77
N ASP A 34 16.08 -1.53 -17.31
CA ASP A 34 14.98 -2.47 -17.38
C ASP A 34 14.38 -2.71 -15.98
N TYR A 35 13.16 -2.23 -15.77
CA TYR A 35 12.46 -2.33 -14.49
C TYR A 35 10.95 -2.10 -14.62
N ILE A 36 10.22 -2.60 -13.63
CA ILE A 36 8.83 -2.22 -13.37
C ILE A 36 8.84 -1.23 -12.20
N LEU A 37 8.17 -0.10 -12.34
CA LEU A 37 8.19 0.97 -11.34
C LEU A 37 6.76 1.34 -10.96
N PHE A 38 6.40 1.08 -9.72
CA PHE A 38 5.14 1.50 -9.13
C PHE A 38 5.36 2.79 -8.34
N VAL A 39 4.55 3.83 -8.59
CA VAL A 39 4.71 5.12 -7.92
C VAL A 39 3.38 5.76 -7.59
N VAL A 40 3.31 6.38 -6.41
CA VAL A 40 2.17 7.18 -5.97
C VAL A 40 2.46 8.65 -6.22
N LYS A 41 1.50 9.33 -6.84
CA LYS A 41 1.59 10.75 -7.17
C LYS A 41 0.35 11.48 -6.72
N SER A 42 0.48 12.76 -6.42
CA SER A 42 -0.65 13.69 -6.29
C SER A 42 -1.19 14.01 -7.68
N GLY A 43 -2.47 13.70 -7.91
CA GLY A 43 -3.23 14.11 -9.08
C GLY A 43 -3.50 15.62 -9.09
N HIS A 44 -4.15 16.08 -10.15
CA HIS A 44 -4.43 17.51 -10.36
C HIS A 44 -5.37 18.11 -9.32
N LYS A 45 -6.26 17.29 -8.73
CA LYS A 45 -7.20 17.68 -7.67
C LYS A 45 -6.71 17.35 -6.26
N GLY A 46 -5.43 16.97 -6.10
CA GLY A 46 -4.86 16.54 -4.82
C GLY A 46 -5.15 15.07 -4.44
N GLU A 47 -5.97 14.37 -5.23
CA GLU A 47 -6.24 12.94 -5.08
C GLU A 47 -4.99 12.08 -5.35
N GLU A 48 -4.87 10.92 -4.69
CA GLU A 48 -3.75 10.01 -4.97
C GLU A 48 -4.00 9.25 -6.27
N VAL A 49 -2.98 9.26 -7.13
CA VAL A 49 -2.98 8.54 -8.41
C VAL A 49 -1.81 7.56 -8.38
N TYR A 50 -2.08 6.33 -8.80
CA TYR A 50 -1.11 5.25 -8.82
C TYR A 50 -0.62 5.03 -10.24
N ASN A 51 0.69 5.00 -10.44
CA ASN A 51 1.31 4.84 -11.75
C ASN A 51 2.17 3.58 -11.76
N LEU A 52 1.93 2.71 -12.73
CA LEU A 52 2.76 1.54 -13.00
C LEU A 52 3.48 1.75 -14.33
N CYS A 53 4.81 1.78 -14.28
CA CYS A 53 5.67 1.99 -15.42
C CYS A 53 6.43 0.70 -15.74
N PHE A 54 6.29 0.21 -16.96
CA PHE A 54 7.13 -0.85 -17.50
C PHE A 54 8.20 -0.19 -18.37
N LYS A 55 9.48 -0.28 -18.01
CA LYS A 55 10.57 0.29 -18.80
C LYS A 55 11.56 -0.79 -19.20
N ARG A 56 11.89 -0.88 -20.49
CA ARG A 56 12.92 -1.78 -21.00
C ARG A 56 13.71 -1.10 -22.11
N GLY A 57 14.99 -0.83 -21.86
CA GLY A 57 15.81 0.04 -22.70
C GLY A 57 15.13 1.41 -22.93
N ASN A 58 14.87 1.72 -24.19
CA ASN A 58 14.18 2.95 -24.61
C ASN A 58 12.65 2.82 -24.64
N ALA A 59 12.12 1.60 -24.56
CA ALA A 59 10.69 1.36 -24.57
C ALA A 59 10.12 1.55 -23.15
N PHE A 60 9.01 2.27 -23.04
CA PHE A 60 8.29 2.40 -21.78
C PHE A 60 6.79 2.50 -21.96
N ASN A 61 6.06 1.92 -21.02
CA ASN A 61 4.60 1.99 -20.93
C ASN A 61 4.19 2.44 -19.54
N ASN A 62 3.46 3.56 -19.46
CA ASN A 62 2.93 4.11 -18.22
C ASN A 62 1.42 3.85 -18.14
N LEU A 63 1.02 3.14 -17.11
CA LEU A 63 -0.36 2.80 -16.79
C LEU A 63 -0.77 3.56 -15.53
N VAL A 64 -1.99 4.07 -15.52
CA VAL A 64 -2.51 4.92 -14.43
C VAL A 64 -3.73 4.26 -13.83
N PHE A 65 -3.73 4.13 -12.51
CA PHE A 65 -4.77 3.48 -11.73
C PHE A 65 -5.37 4.48 -10.73
N SER A 66 -6.69 4.41 -10.59
CA SER A 66 -7.40 4.82 -9.38
C SER A 66 -7.15 3.81 -8.24
N GLN A 67 -7.55 4.14 -7.02
CA GLN A 67 -7.53 3.19 -5.89
C GLN A 67 -8.27 1.89 -6.23
N LYS A 68 -9.48 2.00 -6.78
CA LYS A 68 -10.33 0.84 -7.09
C LYS A 68 -9.68 -0.06 -8.14
N SER A 69 -9.22 0.52 -9.24
CA SER A 69 -8.55 -0.25 -10.31
C SER A 69 -7.21 -0.85 -9.86
N LEU A 70 -6.53 -0.26 -8.87
CA LEU A 70 -5.33 -0.84 -8.27
C LEU A 70 -5.69 -2.09 -7.45
N GLU A 71 -6.76 -2.02 -6.66
CA GLU A 71 -7.26 -3.18 -5.90
C GLU A 71 -7.68 -4.31 -6.84
N GLU A 72 -8.39 -3.99 -7.92
CA GLU A 72 -8.76 -4.94 -8.98
C GLU A 72 -7.53 -5.56 -9.65
N TYR A 73 -6.49 -4.77 -9.93
CA TYR A 73 -5.23 -5.27 -10.48
C TYR A 73 -4.50 -6.22 -9.51
N ILE A 74 -4.48 -5.91 -8.22
CA ILE A 74 -3.88 -6.80 -7.21
C ILE A 74 -4.67 -8.11 -7.12
N CYS A 75 -6.01 -8.07 -7.12
CA CYS A 75 -6.84 -9.27 -7.17
C CYS A 75 -6.57 -10.10 -8.44
N PHE A 76 -6.40 -9.45 -9.59
CA PHE A 76 -6.00 -10.12 -10.83
C PHE A 76 -4.66 -10.85 -10.67
N LEU A 77 -3.64 -10.21 -10.10
CA LEU A 77 -2.35 -10.85 -9.84
C LEU A 77 -2.46 -12.03 -8.87
N GLN A 78 -3.31 -11.92 -7.84
CA GLN A 78 -3.56 -13.01 -6.89
C GLN A 78 -4.19 -14.22 -7.57
N ASN A 79 -5.18 -14.00 -8.43
CA ASN A 79 -5.84 -15.07 -9.17
C ASN A 79 -4.84 -15.79 -10.08
N VAL A 80 -4.03 -15.02 -10.82
CA VAL A 80 -2.95 -15.58 -11.66
C VAL A 80 -1.97 -16.38 -10.82
N TYR A 81 -1.50 -15.84 -9.70
CA TYR A 81 -0.57 -16.54 -8.81
C TYR A 81 -1.17 -17.85 -8.26
N ASN A 82 -2.43 -17.86 -7.83
CA ASN A 82 -3.09 -19.07 -7.35
C ASN A 82 -3.21 -20.14 -8.45
N SER A 83 -3.51 -19.72 -9.69
CA SER A 83 -3.50 -20.62 -10.85
C SER A 83 -2.13 -21.24 -11.11
N THR A 84 -1.04 -20.50 -10.84
CA THR A 84 0.33 -21.02 -11.00
C THR A 84 0.70 -22.09 -9.97
N CYS A 85 0.05 -22.08 -8.80
CA CYS A 85 0.22 -23.08 -7.75
C CYS A 85 -0.58 -24.37 -8.01
N SER A 86 -1.52 -24.35 -8.94
CA SER A 86 -2.44 -25.46 -9.24
C SER A 86 -1.99 -26.32 -10.43
N ASP A 87 -0.70 -26.26 -10.80
CA ASP A 87 -0.08 -26.91 -11.97
C ASP A 87 -0.75 -26.60 -13.33
N ASN A 88 -1.54 -25.52 -13.41
CA ASN A 88 -2.09 -25.07 -14.69
C ASN A 88 -0.98 -24.43 -15.54
N LEU A 89 -0.58 -25.12 -16.62
CA LEU A 89 0.50 -24.69 -17.51
C LEU A 89 0.06 -23.66 -18.56
N ASN A 90 -1.25 -23.53 -18.79
CA ASN A 90 -1.83 -22.69 -19.84
C ASN A 90 -2.52 -21.47 -19.22
N ILE A 91 -1.72 -20.56 -18.70
CA ILE A 91 -2.20 -19.27 -18.21
C ILE A 91 -2.07 -18.26 -19.35
N GLU A 92 -3.16 -17.62 -19.73
CA GLU A 92 -3.19 -16.44 -20.58
C GLU A 92 -4.34 -15.55 -20.11
N GLU A 93 -4.00 -14.55 -19.31
CA GLU A 93 -4.96 -13.74 -18.58
C GLU A 93 -4.70 -12.26 -18.89
N GLU A 94 -5.78 -11.50 -19.07
CA GLU A 94 -5.71 -10.08 -19.44
C GLU A 94 -6.41 -9.20 -18.40
N PHE A 95 -5.75 -8.09 -18.05
CA PHE A 95 -6.29 -7.04 -17.22
C PHE A 95 -6.41 -5.74 -18.03
N LEU A 96 -7.64 -5.31 -18.29
CA LEU A 96 -7.92 -4.06 -18.98
C LEU A 96 -7.77 -2.89 -17.99
N VAL A 97 -6.81 -1.99 -18.24
CA VAL A 97 -6.61 -0.78 -17.44
C VAL A 97 -7.58 0.33 -17.88
N LYS A 98 -7.64 0.55 -19.19
CA LYS A 98 -8.57 1.45 -19.87
C LYS A 98 -8.57 1.13 -21.37
N GLU A 99 -9.42 1.79 -22.13
CA GLU A 99 -9.46 1.64 -23.59
C GLU A 99 -8.06 1.81 -24.21
N GLY A 100 -7.64 0.81 -24.99
CA GLY A 100 -6.32 0.71 -25.60
C GLY A 100 -5.16 0.45 -24.64
N GLN A 101 -5.39 0.12 -23.36
CA GLN A 101 -4.33 -0.19 -22.39
C GLN A 101 -4.65 -1.43 -21.56
N LYS A 102 -3.81 -2.46 -21.67
CA LYS A 102 -3.96 -3.70 -20.91
C LYS A 102 -2.64 -4.24 -20.41
N ILE A 103 -2.74 -5.12 -19.42
CA ILE A 103 -1.65 -5.96 -18.93
C ILE A 103 -2.03 -7.40 -19.26
N VAL A 104 -1.11 -8.15 -19.83
CA VAL A 104 -1.29 -9.55 -20.19
C VAL A 104 -0.26 -10.37 -19.42
N ILE A 105 -0.71 -11.43 -18.75
CA ILE A 105 0.18 -12.43 -18.14
C ILE A 105 -0.02 -13.74 -18.87
N SER A 106 1.06 -14.29 -19.41
CA SER A 106 1.04 -15.59 -20.05
C SER A 106 2.10 -16.52 -19.46
N SER A 107 1.79 -17.80 -19.35
CA SER A 107 2.78 -18.82 -19.03
C SER A 107 3.76 -18.99 -20.19
N LEU A 108 5.05 -19.12 -19.87
CA LEU A 108 6.08 -19.52 -20.84
C LEU A 108 6.43 -20.99 -20.67
N ASN A 109 6.44 -21.47 -19.43
CA ASN A 109 6.64 -22.85 -19.03
C ASN A 109 6.26 -23.02 -17.55
N GLU A 110 6.54 -24.20 -16.99
CA GLU A 110 6.29 -24.56 -15.59
C GLU A 110 6.83 -23.58 -14.55
N ASN A 111 7.88 -22.82 -14.85
CA ASN A 111 8.57 -21.99 -13.86
C ASN A 111 8.45 -20.49 -14.14
N TYR A 112 8.13 -20.11 -15.38
CA TYR A 112 8.25 -18.74 -15.84
C TYR A 112 6.98 -18.21 -16.49
N LEU A 113 6.71 -16.94 -16.20
CA LEU A 113 5.60 -16.16 -16.71
C LEU A 113 6.13 -14.96 -17.47
N LYS A 114 5.39 -14.53 -18.48
CA LYS A 114 5.60 -13.28 -19.21
C LYS A 114 4.56 -12.27 -18.75
N LEU A 115 5.02 -11.20 -18.11
CA LEU A 115 4.18 -10.06 -17.75
C LEU A 115 4.40 -8.95 -18.79
N CYS A 116 3.37 -8.64 -19.56
CA CYS A 116 3.41 -7.72 -20.69
C CYS A 116 2.44 -6.56 -20.51
N SER A 117 2.93 -5.33 -20.61
CA SER A 117 2.08 -4.15 -20.79
C SER A 117 1.85 -3.91 -22.28
N VAL A 118 0.61 -3.59 -22.64
CA VAL A 118 0.20 -3.27 -24.01
C VAL A 118 -0.49 -1.91 -23.99
N LYS A 119 -0.02 -1.00 -24.86
CA LYS A 119 -0.63 0.30 -25.09
C LYS A 119 -0.83 0.50 -26.59
N GLU A 120 -2.07 0.58 -27.02
CA GLU A 120 -2.45 0.87 -28.38
C GLU A 120 -2.27 2.37 -28.65
N GLY A 121 -1.59 2.67 -29.75
CA GLY A 121 -1.49 4.00 -30.33
C GLY A 121 -2.13 4.03 -31.71
N ILE A 122 -2.15 5.21 -32.33
CA ILE A 122 -2.66 5.39 -33.69
C ILE A 122 -1.71 4.64 -34.65
N GLY A 123 -2.14 3.45 -35.11
CA GLY A 123 -1.42 2.63 -36.09
C GLY A 123 -0.33 1.69 -35.54
N ALA A 124 -0.05 1.67 -34.23
CA ALA A 124 0.95 0.77 -33.65
C ALA A 124 0.65 0.39 -32.19
N SER A 125 0.92 -0.87 -31.82
CA SER A 125 0.85 -1.32 -30.42
C SER A 125 2.22 -1.27 -29.75
N PHE A 126 2.36 -0.51 -28.67
CA PHE A 126 3.56 -0.46 -27.85
C PHE A 126 3.49 -1.53 -26.77
N ARG A 127 4.43 -2.47 -26.81
CA ARG A 127 4.50 -3.60 -25.86
C ARG A 127 5.81 -3.59 -25.11
N VAL A 128 5.73 -3.70 -23.79
CA VAL A 128 6.91 -3.87 -22.92
C VAL A 128 6.65 -5.06 -22.01
N PHE A 129 7.54 -6.05 -22.03
CA PHE A 129 7.40 -7.28 -21.25
C PHE A 129 8.63 -7.62 -20.43
N PHE A 130 8.37 -8.33 -19.34
CA PHE A 130 9.36 -8.98 -18.50
C PHE A 130 9.04 -10.46 -18.36
N VAL A 131 10.08 -11.25 -18.16
CA VAL A 131 9.96 -12.66 -17.77
C VAL A 131 10.22 -12.72 -16.27
N LEU A 132 9.27 -13.28 -15.54
CA LEU A 132 9.30 -13.44 -14.09
C LEU A 132 9.24 -14.94 -13.77
N SER A 133 9.95 -15.39 -12.75
CA SER A 133 9.62 -16.68 -12.14
C SER A 133 8.31 -16.60 -11.35
N LYS A 134 7.72 -17.76 -11.01
CA LYS A 134 6.54 -17.80 -10.12
C LYS A 134 6.85 -17.17 -8.76
N GLU A 135 8.04 -17.41 -8.22
CA GLU A 135 8.51 -16.81 -6.97
C GLU A 135 8.61 -15.28 -7.09
N GLU A 136 9.16 -14.77 -8.20
CA GLU A 136 9.24 -13.33 -8.44
C GLU A 136 7.86 -12.66 -8.56
N LEU A 137 6.86 -13.36 -9.14
CA LEU A 137 5.48 -12.88 -9.14
C LEU A 137 4.92 -12.80 -7.71
N GLY A 138 5.22 -13.79 -6.87
CA GLY A 138 4.85 -13.80 -5.45
C GLY A 138 5.49 -12.63 -4.68
N GLU A 139 6.79 -12.38 -4.88
CA GLU A 139 7.51 -11.24 -4.29
C GLU A 139 6.91 -9.90 -4.74
N TYR A 140 6.60 -9.76 -6.02
CA TYR A 140 5.94 -8.58 -6.59
C TYR A 140 4.57 -8.33 -5.93
N LEU A 141 3.76 -9.38 -5.82
CA LEU A 141 2.45 -9.32 -5.19
C LEU A 141 2.53 -8.97 -3.69
N LEU A 142 3.47 -9.57 -2.96
CA LEU A 142 3.69 -9.29 -1.54
C LEU A 142 4.04 -7.81 -1.31
N ALA A 143 4.93 -7.24 -2.13
CA ALA A 143 5.31 -5.84 -2.04
C ALA A 143 4.13 -4.88 -2.30
N LEU A 144 3.30 -5.15 -3.31
CA LEU A 144 2.10 -4.36 -3.59
C LEU A 144 1.07 -4.45 -2.46
N ASN A 145 0.85 -5.64 -1.89
CA ASN A 145 -0.05 -5.82 -0.76
C ASN A 145 0.45 -5.09 0.50
N ALA A 146 1.75 -5.20 0.81
CA ALA A 146 2.36 -4.50 1.93
C ALA A 146 2.16 -2.98 1.81
N PHE A 147 2.40 -2.45 0.60
CA PHE A 147 2.15 -1.04 0.30
C PHE A 147 0.71 -0.61 0.59
N CYS A 148 -0.28 -1.35 0.08
CA CYS A 148 -1.69 -1.04 0.31
C CYS A 148 -2.07 -1.12 1.80
N ARG A 149 -1.50 -2.08 2.54
CA ARG A 149 -1.71 -2.23 3.98
C ARG A 149 -1.15 -1.05 4.76
N GLU A 150 0.08 -0.65 4.49
CA GLU A 150 0.72 0.51 5.13
C GLU A 150 -0.08 1.79 4.88
N LYS A 151 -0.54 2.00 3.63
CA LYS A 151 -1.40 3.12 3.28
C LYS A 151 -2.70 3.14 4.06
N LYS A 152 -3.34 1.98 4.26
CA LYS A 152 -4.55 1.87 5.08
C LYS A 152 -4.26 2.24 6.53
N ILE A 153 -3.14 1.78 7.10
CA ILE A 153 -2.72 2.12 8.46
C ILE A 153 -2.51 3.64 8.61
N ILE A 154 -1.76 4.26 7.70
CA ILE A 154 -1.52 5.72 7.71
C ILE A 154 -2.84 6.48 7.64
N LYS A 155 -3.74 6.10 6.72
CA LYS A 155 -5.08 6.73 6.62
C LYS A 155 -5.89 6.57 7.91
N GLU A 156 -5.79 5.44 8.60
CA GLU A 156 -6.46 5.24 9.89
C GLU A 156 -5.84 6.08 11.02
N LEU A 157 -4.53 6.33 10.97
CA LEU A 157 -3.81 7.17 11.94
C LEU A 157 -4.05 8.67 11.71
N GLU A 158 -4.17 9.10 10.44
CA GLU A 158 -4.44 10.50 10.07
C GLU A 158 -5.89 10.92 10.34
N LYS A 159 -6.79 10.00 10.72
CA LYS A 159 -8.18 10.34 11.06
C LYS A 159 -8.21 11.25 12.29
N PRO A 160 -8.66 12.51 12.17
CA PRO A 160 -8.54 13.52 13.23
C PRO A 160 -9.30 13.18 14.52
N ASN A 161 -10.23 12.22 14.47
CA ASN A 161 -11.10 11.86 15.58
C ASN A 161 -10.94 10.42 16.08
N LYS A 162 -9.86 9.72 15.73
CA LYS A 162 -9.60 8.41 16.34
C LYS A 162 -8.86 8.66 17.67
N PRO A 163 -9.53 8.53 18.83
CA PRO A 163 -8.84 8.76 20.07
C PRO A 163 -7.69 7.77 20.19
N PHE A 164 -6.49 8.29 20.49
CA PHE A 164 -5.28 7.49 20.69
C PHE A 164 -5.49 6.37 21.71
N LEU A 165 -6.34 6.65 22.71
CA LEU A 165 -6.80 5.70 23.71
C LEU A 165 -8.22 5.22 23.39
N ARG A 166 -8.43 3.91 23.46
CA ARG A 166 -9.76 3.28 23.51
C ARG A 166 -10.52 3.84 24.71
N GLN A 167 -11.85 3.80 24.66
CA GLN A 167 -12.70 4.31 25.75
C GLN A 167 -12.33 3.69 27.12
N LYS A 168 -12.07 2.38 27.18
CA LYS A 168 -11.60 1.69 28.39
C LYS A 168 -10.26 2.22 28.90
N GLU A 169 -9.34 2.55 27.99
CA GLU A 169 -8.03 3.09 28.35
C GLU A 169 -8.14 4.52 28.86
N LYS A 170 -9.07 5.33 28.31
CA LYS A 170 -9.40 6.65 28.84
C LYS A 170 -10.01 6.57 30.23
N GLU A 171 -10.96 5.67 30.43
CA GLU A 171 -11.62 5.45 31.73
C GLU A 171 -10.62 5.00 32.78
N SER A 172 -9.71 4.07 32.42
CA SER A 172 -8.63 3.63 33.31
C SER A 172 -7.66 4.77 33.65
N LEU A 173 -7.25 5.58 32.66
CA LEU A 173 -6.35 6.71 32.89
C LEU A 173 -7.03 7.79 33.77
N TYR A 174 -8.30 8.08 33.52
CA TYR A 174 -9.07 9.03 34.32
C TYR A 174 -9.21 8.56 35.76
N LEU A 175 -9.55 7.28 35.97
CA LEU A 175 -9.67 6.69 37.30
C LEU A 175 -8.33 6.71 38.05
N ASN A 176 -7.23 6.35 37.38
CA ASN A 176 -5.88 6.42 37.96
C ASN A 176 -5.52 7.86 38.37
N THR A 177 -5.89 8.84 37.54
CA THR A 177 -5.67 10.26 37.85
C THR A 177 -6.46 10.68 39.09
N ILE A 178 -7.72 10.26 39.21
CA ILE A 178 -8.52 10.54 40.41
C ILE A 178 -7.92 9.90 41.66
N TYR A 179 -7.40 8.67 41.58
CA TYR A 179 -6.71 8.04 42.71
C TYR A 179 -5.45 8.79 43.14
N ILE A 180 -4.66 9.29 42.19
CA ILE A 180 -3.49 10.13 42.49
C ILE A 180 -3.92 11.41 43.22
N LEU A 181 -4.93 12.10 42.71
CA LEU A 181 -5.47 13.33 43.33
C LEU A 181 -6.08 13.06 44.70
N LEU A 182 -6.70 11.88 44.90
CA LEU A 182 -7.28 11.47 46.17
C LEU A 182 -6.19 11.28 47.23
N ASN A 183 -5.07 10.65 46.86
CA ASN A 183 -3.92 10.48 47.75
C ASN A 183 -3.30 11.83 48.12
N GLU A 184 -3.17 12.74 47.14
CA GLU A 184 -2.67 14.10 47.40
C GLU A 184 -3.58 14.89 48.36
N ALA A 185 -4.91 14.71 48.24
CA ALA A 185 -5.87 15.31 49.17
C ALA A 185 -5.75 14.74 50.59
N LEU A 186 -5.48 13.43 50.72
CA LEU A 186 -5.21 12.79 52.02
C LEU A 186 -3.93 13.35 52.66
N ASP A 187 -2.85 13.45 51.89
CA ASP A 187 -1.57 13.98 52.37
C ASP A 187 -1.71 15.43 52.87
N ARG A 188 -2.53 16.23 52.17
CA ARG A 188 -2.84 17.62 52.55
C ARG A 188 -3.92 17.75 53.63
N LYS A 189 -4.55 16.65 54.05
CA LYS A 189 -5.70 16.63 54.98
C LYS A 189 -6.89 17.48 54.49
N ASP A 190 -7.06 17.59 53.17
CA ASP A 190 -8.19 18.31 52.58
C ASP A 190 -9.43 17.41 52.48
N LYS A 191 -10.26 17.49 53.52
CA LYS A 191 -11.49 16.70 53.64
C LYS A 191 -12.49 16.98 52.52
N LYS A 192 -12.63 18.24 52.08
CA LYS A 192 -13.59 18.59 51.04
C LYS A 192 -13.19 17.97 49.71
N MET A 193 -11.91 18.09 49.35
CA MET A 193 -11.39 17.53 48.10
C MET A 193 -11.45 15.99 48.11
N PHE A 194 -11.14 15.37 49.26
CA PHE A 194 -11.26 13.92 49.42
C PHE A 194 -12.69 13.41 49.22
N GLU A 195 -13.70 14.07 49.80
CA GLU A 195 -15.11 13.68 49.65
C GLU A 195 -15.60 13.80 48.21
N VAL A 196 -15.22 14.88 47.52
CA VAL A 196 -15.57 15.09 46.10
C VAL A 196 -14.97 14.01 45.20
N LEU A 197 -13.67 13.74 45.33
CA LEU A 197 -12.97 12.74 44.51
C LEU A 197 -13.46 11.31 44.82
N SER A 198 -13.76 11.00 46.10
CA SER A 198 -14.37 9.72 46.49
C SER A 198 -15.76 9.52 45.88
N GLY A 199 -16.55 10.58 45.81
CA GLY A 199 -17.85 10.57 45.15
C GLY A 199 -17.73 10.29 43.65
N GLU A 200 -16.71 10.82 43.01
CA GLU A 200 -16.47 10.63 41.59
C GLU A 200 -15.98 9.22 41.25
N ILE A 201 -15.09 8.62 42.07
CA ILE A 201 -14.69 7.21 41.95
C ILE A 201 -15.93 6.30 42.00
N LYS A 202 -16.83 6.52 42.98
CA LYS A 202 -18.05 5.70 43.15
C LYS A 202 -18.99 5.74 41.95
N LYS A 203 -19.01 6.83 41.18
CA LYS A 203 -19.81 6.92 39.95
C LYS A 203 -19.19 6.14 38.80
N LEU A 204 -17.86 6.05 38.76
CA LEU A 204 -17.11 5.38 37.69
C LEU A 204 -17.00 3.86 37.89
N THR A 205 -17.05 3.38 39.13
CA THR A 205 -16.96 1.95 39.48
C THR A 205 -18.33 1.28 39.66
N LYS A 206 -19.40 1.90 39.18
CA LYS A 206 -20.79 1.40 39.28
C LYS A 206 -21.22 0.77 37.96
#